data_AF-A0A3B9NV89-F1
#
_entry.id   AF-A0A3B9NV89-F1
#
_cell.length_a   1.000
_cell.length_b   1.000
_cell.length_c   1.000
_cell.angle_alpha   90.00
_cell.angle_beta   90.00
_cell.angle_gamma   90.00
#
_symmetry.space_group_name_H-M   'P 1'
#
loop_
_entity.id
_entity.type
_entity.pdbx_description
1 polymer ?
#
loop_
_entity_poly.entity_id
_entity_poly.type
_entity_poly.pdbx_seq_one_letter_code
_entity_poly.pdbx_strand_id
1 'polypeptide(L)'
;MTVDCGSAKSADCLGIFNHDLFTGGCTVEVRGSTDNFAASDVLVHSYTPSANTPFIRDFTAVSYRYWRLRITGSSAPTLTIVAIGAGLEFPVRLPYGFDPLSRKAFGQMNISEEGLPLGKSTMFEQWAQQLNFQHVENTWLRATFLPAWKAHLRDKPFLFAFDLSNYAGEIYLVASDGDYKSPTSLPLRSNLQFSIKGIALP
;
A
#
# COMPACT_ATOMS: atom_id res chain seq x y z
N MET A 1 10.56 16.10 4.58
CA MET A 1 10.48 16.02 3.10
C MET A 1 9.31 16.85 2.61
N THR A 2 9.47 17.63 1.54
CA THR A 2 8.41 18.50 0.99
C THR A 2 8.24 18.24 -0.51
N VAL A 3 7.00 18.26 -1.00
CA VAL A 3 6.63 18.07 -2.42
C VAL A 3 5.69 19.19 -2.87
N ASP A 4 5.97 19.80 -4.03
CA ASP A 4 5.06 20.71 -4.74
C ASP A 4 4.31 19.94 -5.83
N CYS A 5 2.98 19.88 -5.74
CA CYS A 5 2.13 19.21 -6.73
C CYS A 5 1.77 20.10 -7.94
N GLY A 6 2.26 21.34 -8.00
CA GLY A 6 1.97 22.36 -9.02
C GLY A 6 0.56 22.96 -8.94
N SER A 7 -0.37 22.26 -8.29
CA SER A 7 -1.76 22.63 -8.04
C SER A 7 -2.27 21.92 -6.79
N ALA A 8 -3.39 22.35 -6.23
CA ALA A 8 -3.99 21.66 -5.09
C ALA A 8 -4.36 20.22 -5.46
N LYS A 9 -3.89 19.26 -4.66
CA LYS A 9 -4.22 17.83 -4.75
C LYS A 9 -4.82 17.37 -3.44
N SER A 10 -5.89 16.57 -3.55
CA SER A 10 -6.51 15.95 -2.38
C SER A 10 -5.71 14.73 -1.93
N ALA A 11 -5.57 14.58 -0.61
CA ALA A 11 -5.07 13.36 0.01
C ALA A 11 -5.89 13.06 1.26
N ASP A 12 -6.01 11.78 1.57
CA ASP A 12 -6.72 11.22 2.72
C ASP A 12 -5.97 10.01 3.32
N CYS A 13 -4.82 9.63 2.76
CA CYS A 13 -4.09 8.44 3.17
C CYS A 13 -2.58 8.70 3.24
N LEU A 14 -1.95 8.19 4.30
CA LEU A 14 -0.50 8.08 4.50
C LEU A 14 -0.13 6.60 4.53
N GLY A 15 0.85 6.19 3.72
CA GLY A 15 1.46 4.87 3.78
C GLY A 15 2.96 4.95 3.99
N ILE A 16 3.49 4.18 4.94
CA ILE A 16 4.94 4.02 5.16
C ILE A 16 5.29 2.54 5.17
N PHE A 17 6.31 2.17 4.41
CA PHE A 17 6.78 0.79 4.30
C PHE A 17 8.29 0.70 4.55
N ASN A 18 8.66 -0.27 5.39
CA ASN A 18 10.01 -0.58 5.87
C ASN A 18 10.73 0.63 6.51
N HIS A 19 10.66 0.70 7.84
CA HIS A 19 11.13 1.84 8.63
C HIS A 19 11.60 1.46 10.05
N ASP A 20 12.32 2.36 10.72
CA ASP A 20 12.78 2.20 12.12
C ASP A 20 12.17 3.24 13.09
N LEU A 21 11.09 3.91 12.66
CA LEU A 21 10.45 5.02 13.39
C LEU A 21 10.12 4.72 14.86
N PHE A 22 9.69 3.49 15.20
CA PHE A 22 9.38 3.16 16.59
C PHE A 22 10.66 3.09 17.43
N THR A 23 11.71 2.44 16.91
CA THR A 23 13.03 2.41 17.58
C THR A 23 13.63 3.80 17.77
N GLY A 24 13.43 4.69 16.80
CA GLY A 24 13.86 6.10 16.88
C GLY A 24 12.95 7.00 17.72
N GLY A 25 11.89 6.46 18.35
CA GLY A 25 10.91 7.25 19.11
C GLY A 25 10.26 8.37 18.29
N CYS A 26 10.08 8.13 16.99
CA CYS A 26 9.66 9.14 16.03
C CYS A 26 8.15 9.30 15.96
N THR A 27 7.70 10.54 15.78
CA THR A 27 6.33 10.90 15.41
C THR A 27 6.34 11.43 14.00
N VAL A 28 5.40 10.93 13.18
CA VAL A 28 5.21 11.33 11.79
C VAL A 28 4.05 12.30 11.72
N GLU A 29 4.26 13.40 11.02
CA GLU A 29 3.25 14.41 10.75
C GLU A 29 3.10 14.63 9.24
N VAL A 30 1.85 14.53 8.78
CA VAL A 30 1.44 14.97 7.44
C VAL A 30 1.01 16.43 7.56
N ARG A 31 1.65 17.28 6.76
CA ARG A 31 1.38 18.72 6.74
C ARG A 31 1.04 19.20 5.34
N GLY A 32 0.08 20.10 5.28
CA GLY A 32 -0.40 20.74 4.06
C GLY A 32 -0.11 22.24 4.07
N SER A 33 0.14 22.81 2.90
CA SER A 33 0.35 24.24 2.74
C SER A 33 -0.14 24.77 1.39
N THR A 34 -0.63 26.01 1.41
CA THR A 34 -0.96 26.79 0.20
C THR A 34 0.19 27.67 -0.28
N ASP A 35 1.25 27.85 0.51
CA ASP A 35 2.30 28.87 0.29
C ASP A 35 3.73 28.35 0.56
N ASN A 36 3.94 27.05 0.39
CA ASN A 36 5.22 26.38 0.66
C ASN A 36 5.71 26.56 2.11
N PHE A 37 4.79 26.51 3.07
CA PHE A 37 5.05 26.53 4.50
C PHE A 37 5.67 27.82 5.01
N ALA A 38 5.33 28.95 4.38
CA ALA A 38 5.76 30.27 4.82
C ALA A 38 4.84 30.79 5.94
N ALA A 39 3.55 30.98 5.64
CA ALA A 39 2.51 31.32 6.62
C ALA A 39 1.45 30.21 6.77
N SER A 40 1.25 29.38 5.75
CA SER A 40 0.37 28.21 5.80
C SER A 40 1.17 26.95 6.14
N ASP A 41 1.14 26.52 7.40
CA ASP A 41 1.74 25.25 7.84
C ASP A 41 0.73 24.46 8.68
N VAL A 42 -0.14 23.72 8.00
CA VAL A 42 -1.30 23.05 8.62
C VAL A 42 -0.96 21.59 8.92
N LEU A 43 -1.08 21.19 10.19
CA LEU A 43 -1.05 19.78 10.58
C LEU A 43 -2.34 19.09 10.12
N VAL A 44 -2.20 18.12 9.22
CA VAL A 44 -3.32 17.34 8.68
C VAL A 44 -3.51 16.04 9.45
N HIS A 45 -2.41 15.35 9.76
CA HIS A 45 -2.42 14.10 10.50
C HIS A 45 -1.13 13.93 11.30
N SER A 46 -1.21 13.26 12.46
CA SER A 46 -0.05 12.91 13.27
C SER A 46 -0.19 11.47 13.77
N TYR A 47 0.90 10.72 13.72
CA TYR A 47 0.95 9.33 14.16
C TYR A 47 2.32 8.98 14.75
N THR A 48 2.31 8.37 15.92
CA THR A 48 3.48 7.80 16.58
C THR A 48 3.40 6.27 16.48
N PRO A 49 4.25 5.61 15.66
CA PRO A 49 4.22 4.16 15.52
C PRO A 49 4.53 3.44 16.84
N SER A 50 3.84 2.33 17.10
CA SER A 50 4.09 1.44 18.25
C SER A 50 4.97 0.23 17.90
N ALA A 51 5.38 0.10 16.63
CA ALA A 51 6.25 -0.95 16.11
C ALA A 51 6.95 -0.47 14.83
N ASN A 52 8.00 -1.18 14.40
CA ASN A 52 8.70 -0.96 13.12
C ASN A 52 8.02 -1.67 11.94
N THR A 53 6.79 -2.14 12.11
CA THR A 53 6.00 -2.73 11.03
C THR A 53 5.45 -1.63 10.11
N PRO A 54 5.33 -1.89 8.80
CA PRO A 54 4.65 -0.97 7.88
C PRO A 54 3.27 -0.55 8.41
N PHE A 55 2.80 0.63 8.00
CA PHE A 55 1.47 1.12 8.35
C PHE A 55 0.84 1.96 7.25
N ILE A 56 -0.48 1.91 7.19
CA ILE A 56 -1.33 2.83 6.43
C ILE A 56 -2.25 3.53 7.43
N ARG A 57 -2.43 4.85 7.27
CA ARG A 57 -3.29 5.68 8.10
C ARG A 57 -4.14 6.58 7.23
N ASP A 58 -5.45 6.42 7.38
CA ASP A 58 -6.42 7.30 6.77
C ASP A 58 -6.63 8.55 7.65
N PHE A 59 -6.97 9.65 7.01
CA PHE A 59 -7.31 10.92 7.63
C PHE A 59 -8.38 11.63 6.81
N THR A 60 -8.98 12.68 7.37
CA THR A 60 -10.00 13.46 6.65
C THR A 60 -9.41 14.09 5.39
N ALA A 61 -10.05 13.82 4.24
CA ALA A 61 -9.59 14.32 2.95
C ALA A 61 -9.44 15.86 2.96
N VAL A 62 -8.24 16.34 2.63
CA VAL A 62 -7.94 17.77 2.48
C VAL A 62 -7.13 18.01 1.21
N SER A 63 -7.19 19.22 0.68
CA SER A 63 -6.53 19.58 -0.58
C SER A 63 -5.51 20.70 -0.38
N TYR A 64 -4.24 20.40 -0.71
CA TYR A 64 -3.14 21.36 -0.67
C TYR A 64 -2.24 21.22 -1.90
N ARG A 65 -1.54 22.31 -2.25
CA ARG A 65 -0.53 22.28 -3.33
C ARG A 65 0.79 21.72 -2.83
N TYR A 66 1.17 22.09 -1.62
CA TYR A 66 2.41 21.66 -1.00
C TYR A 66 2.11 20.66 0.12
N TRP A 67 2.79 19.52 0.06
CA TRP A 67 2.68 18.46 1.07
C TRP A 67 4.02 18.21 1.72
N ARG A 68 4.02 18.00 3.03
CA ARG A 68 5.24 17.75 3.80
C ARG A 68 5.03 16.58 4.75
N LEU A 69 5.98 15.66 4.72
CA LEU A 69 6.20 14.69 5.78
C LEU A 69 7.24 15.28 6.74
N ARG A 70 6.82 15.60 7.96
CA ARG A 70 7.71 16.02 9.04
C ARG A 70 7.83 14.87 10.04
N ILE A 71 9.05 14.56 10.43
CA ILE A 71 9.31 13.50 11.40
C ILE A 71 10.13 14.10 12.54
N THR A 72 9.69 13.86 13.76
CA THR A 72 10.31 14.34 14.99
C THR A 72 10.61 13.15 15.88
N GLY A 73 11.85 12.97 16.32
CA GLY A 73 12.27 11.89 17.19
C GLY A 73 13.62 12.17 17.82
N SER A 74 14.16 11.21 18.58
CA SER A 74 15.45 11.35 19.26
C SER A 74 16.64 11.06 18.33
N SER A 75 16.43 10.32 17.25
CA SER A 75 17.42 10.02 16.21
C SER A 75 16.84 10.23 14.82
N ALA A 76 17.73 10.37 13.81
CA ALA A 76 17.32 10.40 12.42
C ALA A 76 16.85 9.00 11.97
N PRO A 77 15.61 8.83 11.51
CA PRO A 77 15.08 7.52 11.13
C PRO A 77 15.46 7.14 9.69
N THR A 78 15.33 5.86 9.39
CA THR A 78 15.41 5.28 8.05
C THR A 78 14.03 4.88 7.53
N LEU A 79 13.79 5.15 6.25
CA LEU A 79 12.51 4.91 5.57
C LEU A 79 12.79 4.44 4.15
N THR A 80 12.07 3.42 3.68
CA THR A 80 12.22 2.94 2.30
C THR A 80 11.18 3.56 1.38
N ILE A 81 9.90 3.51 1.76
CA ILE A 81 8.79 4.04 0.94
C ILE A 81 7.87 4.87 1.82
N VAL A 82 7.51 6.05 1.30
CA VAL A 82 6.46 6.90 1.85
C VAL A 82 5.52 7.29 0.70
N ALA A 83 4.23 7.17 0.93
CA ALA A 83 3.19 7.63 0.03
C ALA A 83 2.19 8.52 0.79
N ILE A 84 1.86 9.68 0.21
CA ILE A 84 0.75 10.54 0.65
C ILE A 84 -0.12 10.77 -0.58
N GLY A 85 -1.41 10.51 -0.46
CA GLY A 85 -2.33 10.65 -1.60
C GLY A 85 -3.75 10.21 -1.26
N ALA A 86 -4.52 9.94 -2.32
CA ALA A 86 -5.84 9.34 -2.20
C ALA A 86 -5.71 7.83 -1.98
N GLY A 87 -6.30 7.31 -0.91
CA GLY A 87 -6.49 5.89 -0.66
C GLY A 87 -7.55 5.29 -1.59
N LEU A 88 -7.38 4.03 -1.98
CA LEU A 88 -8.39 3.29 -2.73
C LEU A 88 -9.00 2.21 -1.82
N GLU A 89 -10.15 2.52 -1.24
CA GLU A 89 -10.93 1.55 -0.48
C GLU A 89 -11.91 0.79 -1.40
N PHE A 90 -11.90 -0.53 -1.31
CA PHE A 90 -12.83 -1.37 -2.06
C PHE A 90 -14.18 -1.46 -1.32
N PRO A 91 -15.32 -1.25 -2.00
CA PRO A 91 -16.64 -1.19 -1.34
C PRO A 91 -17.17 -2.56 -0.90
N VAL A 92 -16.44 -3.63 -1.24
CA VAL A 92 -16.80 -5.00 -0.89
C VAL A 92 -15.56 -5.72 -0.39
N ARG A 93 -15.77 -6.62 0.59
CA ARG A 93 -14.71 -7.46 1.14
C ARG A 93 -14.23 -8.50 0.13
N LEU A 94 -13.02 -8.99 0.36
CA LEU A 94 -12.54 -10.18 -0.32
C LEU A 94 -13.39 -11.40 0.07
N PRO A 95 -13.67 -12.32 -0.88
CA PRO A 95 -14.48 -13.50 -0.65
C PRO A 95 -13.71 -14.53 0.18
N TYR A 96 -14.44 -15.57 0.62
CA TYR A 96 -13.83 -16.71 1.28
C TYR A 96 -12.74 -17.36 0.40
N GLY A 97 -11.66 -17.82 1.05
CA GLY A 97 -10.52 -18.45 0.37
C GLY A 97 -9.41 -17.48 -0.03
N PHE A 98 -9.52 -16.18 0.29
CA PHE A 98 -8.37 -15.28 0.24
C PHE A 98 -7.32 -15.72 1.26
N ASP A 99 -6.07 -15.83 0.81
CA ASP A 99 -4.96 -16.29 1.62
C ASP A 99 -3.91 -15.17 1.82
N PRO A 100 -3.94 -14.49 2.98
CA PRO A 100 -2.96 -13.46 3.27
C PRO A 100 -1.58 -14.03 3.63
N LEU A 101 -1.46 -15.32 3.95
CA LEU A 101 -0.27 -15.88 4.60
C LEU A 101 0.62 -16.70 3.66
N SER A 102 0.09 -17.34 2.62
CA SER A 102 0.91 -18.18 1.73
C SER A 102 2.12 -17.44 1.16
N ARG A 103 3.28 -18.10 1.12
CA ARG A 103 4.53 -17.56 0.56
C ARG A 103 5.16 -18.54 -0.41
N LYS A 104 5.74 -18.01 -1.49
CA LYS A 104 6.57 -18.79 -2.40
C LYS A 104 8.03 -18.41 -2.21
N ALA A 105 8.80 -19.30 -1.59
CA ALA A 105 10.24 -19.13 -1.43
C ALA A 105 10.97 -19.29 -2.77
N PHE A 106 11.68 -18.24 -3.18
CA PHE A 106 12.62 -18.27 -4.30
C PHE A 106 14.01 -18.50 -3.75
N GLY A 107 14.72 -19.49 -4.31
CA GLY A 107 15.99 -19.92 -3.78
C GLY A 107 16.64 -21.01 -4.62
N GLN A 108 17.87 -21.34 -4.27
CA GLN A 108 18.61 -22.44 -4.87
C GLN A 108 18.65 -23.62 -3.89
N MET A 109 18.40 -24.81 -4.41
CA MET A 109 18.57 -26.06 -3.67
C MET A 109 19.84 -26.74 -4.19
N ASN A 110 20.75 -27.04 -3.28
CA ASN A 110 21.95 -27.80 -3.60
C ASN A 110 21.62 -29.29 -3.44
N ILE A 111 21.95 -30.06 -4.46
CA ILE A 111 21.71 -31.50 -4.52
C ILE A 111 23.07 -32.19 -4.71
N SER A 112 23.32 -33.29 -4.01
CA SER A 112 24.52 -34.10 -4.18
C SER A 112 24.51 -34.83 -5.53
N GLU A 113 25.66 -35.39 -5.92
CA GLU A 113 25.74 -36.25 -7.10
C GLU A 113 24.85 -37.50 -7.00
N GLU A 114 24.51 -37.93 -5.78
CA GLU A 114 23.59 -39.03 -5.50
C GLU A 114 22.11 -38.60 -5.44
N GLY A 115 21.81 -37.32 -5.67
CA GLY A 115 20.44 -36.80 -5.64
C GLY A 115 19.92 -36.41 -4.25
N LEU A 116 20.78 -36.37 -3.22
CA LEU A 116 20.38 -36.01 -1.85
C LEU A 116 20.41 -34.48 -1.65
N PRO A 117 19.41 -33.89 -0.97
CA PRO A 117 19.42 -32.46 -0.67
C PRO A 117 20.53 -32.13 0.34
N LEU A 118 21.47 -31.27 -0.05
CA LEU A 118 22.60 -30.84 0.79
C LEU A 118 22.33 -29.53 1.54
N GLY A 119 21.37 -28.73 1.04
CA GLY A 119 20.99 -27.47 1.65
C GLY A 119 20.15 -26.62 0.71
N LYS A 120 19.44 -25.65 1.28
CA LYS A 120 18.62 -24.69 0.54
C LYS A 120 18.98 -23.28 0.99
N SER A 121 19.23 -22.40 0.03
CA SER A 121 19.36 -20.96 0.25
C SER A 121 18.11 -20.29 -0.27
N THR A 122 17.36 -19.61 0.61
CA THR A 122 16.20 -18.78 0.23
C THR A 122 16.68 -17.35 0.02
N MET A 123 16.49 -16.82 -1.18
CA MET A 123 16.86 -15.45 -1.54
C MET A 123 15.78 -14.46 -1.08
N PHE A 124 14.52 -14.75 -1.41
CA PHE A 124 13.37 -13.95 -0.98
C PHE A 124 12.08 -14.77 -1.03
N GLU A 125 11.05 -14.28 -0.36
CA GLU A 125 9.71 -14.84 -0.43
C GLU A 125 8.78 -13.92 -1.21
N GLN A 126 8.12 -14.50 -2.22
CA GLN A 126 7.10 -13.80 -2.99
C GLN A 126 5.73 -14.04 -2.38
N TRP A 127 4.93 -12.97 -2.31
CA TRP A 127 3.50 -13.06 -2.11
C TRP A 127 2.80 -12.75 -3.44
N ALA A 128 1.89 -13.62 -3.85
CA ALA A 128 1.13 -13.46 -5.08
C ALA A 128 -0.31 -13.90 -4.84
N GLN A 129 -1.26 -13.04 -5.18
CA GLN A 129 -2.67 -13.32 -5.01
C GLN A 129 -3.48 -12.82 -6.20
N GLN A 130 -4.59 -13.51 -6.47
CA GLN A 130 -5.62 -13.00 -7.34
C GLN A 130 -6.72 -12.40 -6.48
N LEU A 131 -6.86 -11.07 -6.54
CA LEU A 131 -7.96 -10.39 -5.86
C LEU A 131 -9.22 -10.58 -6.69
N ASN A 132 -10.30 -10.99 -6.03
CA ASN A 132 -11.60 -11.24 -6.67
C ASN A 132 -12.71 -10.61 -5.84
N PHE A 133 -13.17 -9.43 -6.23
CA PHE A 133 -14.25 -8.72 -5.57
C PHE A 133 -15.57 -9.05 -6.26
N GLN A 134 -16.52 -9.63 -5.53
CA GLN A 134 -17.82 -10.00 -6.08
C GLN A 134 -18.83 -8.86 -5.93
N HIS A 135 -19.72 -8.71 -6.91
CA HIS A 135 -20.86 -7.80 -6.85
C HIS A 135 -20.49 -6.32 -6.59
N VAL A 136 -19.39 -5.85 -7.17
CA VAL A 136 -18.98 -4.44 -7.14
C VAL A 136 -19.92 -3.60 -7.98
N GLU A 137 -20.29 -2.42 -7.49
CA GLU A 137 -21.15 -1.50 -8.24
C GLU A 137 -20.49 -1.00 -9.53
N ASN A 138 -21.24 -1.06 -10.64
CA ASN A 138 -20.75 -0.64 -11.95
C ASN A 138 -20.39 0.86 -11.99
N THR A 139 -21.08 1.68 -11.21
CA THR A 139 -20.81 3.10 -11.04
C THR A 139 -19.45 3.32 -10.39
N TRP A 140 -19.16 2.65 -9.28
CA TRP A 140 -17.87 2.72 -8.59
C TRP A 140 -16.72 2.22 -9.47
N LEU A 141 -16.92 1.12 -10.22
CA LEU A 141 -15.89 0.61 -11.13
C LEU A 141 -15.47 1.65 -12.18
N ARG A 142 -16.43 2.38 -12.74
CA ARG A 142 -16.17 3.36 -13.80
C ARG A 142 -15.66 4.69 -13.25
N ALA A 143 -16.18 5.12 -12.10
CA ALA A 143 -15.87 6.43 -11.50
C ALA A 143 -14.61 6.43 -10.63
N THR A 144 -14.26 5.30 -10.02
CA THR A 144 -13.17 5.22 -9.02
C THR A 144 -12.09 4.24 -9.45
N PHE A 145 -12.43 2.97 -9.66
CA PHE A 145 -11.42 1.94 -9.96
C PHE A 145 -10.74 2.17 -11.30
N LEU A 146 -11.50 2.43 -12.37
CA LEU A 146 -10.93 2.60 -13.72
C LEU A 146 -9.97 3.80 -13.82
N PRO A 147 -10.27 4.98 -13.25
CA PRO A 147 -9.30 6.06 -13.14
C PRO A 147 -8.05 5.68 -12.33
N ALA A 148 -8.21 5.03 -11.17
CA ALA A 148 -7.08 4.58 -10.35
C ALA A 148 -6.20 3.56 -11.08
N TRP A 149 -6.82 2.64 -11.82
CA TRP A 149 -6.14 1.64 -12.65
C TRP A 149 -5.27 2.29 -13.72
N LYS A 150 -5.85 3.24 -14.48
CA LYS A 150 -5.15 3.95 -15.55
C LYS A 150 -4.05 4.88 -15.04
N ALA A 151 -4.26 5.51 -13.89
CA ALA A 151 -3.34 6.51 -13.36
C ALA A 151 -2.16 5.90 -12.57
N HIS A 152 -2.38 4.76 -11.90
CA HIS A 152 -1.38 4.20 -11.00
C HIS A 152 -1.32 2.67 -11.00
N LEU A 153 -2.44 1.96 -10.75
CA LEU A 153 -2.37 0.54 -10.37
C LEU A 153 -1.74 -0.37 -11.43
N ARG A 154 -1.89 -0.04 -12.72
CA ARG A 154 -1.41 -0.89 -13.83
C ARG A 154 0.10 -0.86 -14.05
N ASP A 155 0.77 0.23 -13.67
CA ASP A 155 2.17 0.52 -14.06
C ASP A 155 3.11 0.74 -12.86
N LYS A 156 2.58 0.96 -11.65
CA LYS A 156 3.35 1.38 -10.48
C LYS A 156 3.08 0.47 -9.28
N PRO A 157 4.09 0.23 -8.42
CA PRO A 157 3.88 -0.45 -7.17
C PRO A 157 3.00 0.38 -6.23
N PHE A 158 2.28 -0.30 -5.36
CA PHE A 158 1.40 0.29 -4.35
C PHE A 158 1.40 -0.57 -3.08
N LEU A 159 1.01 0.04 -1.97
CA LEU A 159 0.80 -0.66 -0.72
C LEU A 159 -0.61 -1.26 -0.71
N PHE A 160 -0.70 -2.52 -0.33
CA PHE A 160 -1.95 -3.26 -0.22
C PHE A 160 -2.14 -3.75 1.21
N ALA A 161 -3.31 -3.48 1.77
CA ALA A 161 -3.79 -4.05 3.02
C ALA A 161 -5.16 -4.67 2.76
N PHE A 162 -5.38 -5.89 3.24
CA PHE A 162 -6.68 -6.53 3.08
C PHE A 162 -7.69 -6.10 4.17
N ASP A 163 -7.21 -5.81 5.38
CA ASP A 163 -8.02 -5.37 6.51
C ASP A 163 -7.18 -4.56 7.51
N LEU A 164 -7.26 -3.23 7.41
CA LEU A 164 -6.55 -2.32 8.31
C LEU A 164 -7.11 -2.29 9.73
N SER A 165 -8.33 -2.79 9.96
CA SER A 165 -8.96 -2.77 11.28
C SER A 165 -8.48 -3.94 12.14
N ASN A 166 -8.49 -5.15 11.57
CA ASN A 166 -8.12 -6.36 12.30
C ASN A 166 -6.65 -6.75 12.11
N TYR A 167 -6.04 -6.35 10.99
CA TYR A 167 -4.68 -6.77 10.60
C TYR A 167 -3.85 -5.58 10.10
N ALA A 168 -3.80 -4.52 10.91
CA ALA A 168 -3.15 -3.25 10.56
C ALA A 168 -1.65 -3.34 10.17
N GLY A 169 -0.96 -4.41 10.60
CA GLY A 169 0.45 -4.67 10.25
C GLY A 169 0.64 -5.51 8.99
N GLU A 170 -0.42 -6.11 8.44
CA GLU A 170 -0.35 -6.93 7.23
C GLU A 170 -0.47 -6.09 5.97
N ILE A 171 0.63 -5.40 5.67
CA ILE A 171 0.75 -4.52 4.52
C ILE A 171 1.81 -5.05 3.57
N TYR A 172 1.45 -5.15 2.31
CA TYR A 172 2.27 -5.72 1.26
C TYR A 172 2.63 -4.65 0.23
N LEU A 173 3.89 -4.58 -0.16
CA LEU A 173 4.30 -3.82 -1.33
C LEU A 173 4.12 -4.70 -2.57
N VAL A 174 3.15 -4.35 -3.40
CA VAL A 174 2.74 -5.15 -4.55
C VAL A 174 2.67 -4.32 -5.84
N ALA A 175 2.64 -5.01 -6.97
CA ALA A 175 2.30 -4.46 -8.27
C ALA A 175 1.24 -5.34 -8.94
N SER A 176 0.45 -4.75 -9.85
CA SER A 176 -0.48 -5.52 -10.66
C SER A 176 0.26 -6.47 -11.60
N ASP A 177 -0.27 -7.67 -11.76
CA ASP A 177 0.21 -8.68 -12.69
C ASP A 177 -0.79 -8.83 -13.84
N GLY A 178 -0.56 -8.11 -14.93
CA GLY A 178 -1.39 -8.15 -16.14
C GLY A 178 -2.66 -7.30 -16.04
N ASP A 179 -3.73 -7.79 -16.69
CA ASP A 179 -4.99 -7.06 -16.84
C ASP A 179 -5.98 -7.31 -15.69
N TYR A 180 -7.00 -6.45 -15.60
CA TYR A 180 -8.17 -6.70 -14.76
C TYR A 180 -9.34 -7.24 -15.62
N LYS A 181 -10.21 -8.03 -15.00
CA LYS A 181 -11.47 -8.51 -15.57
C LYS A 181 -12.63 -7.97 -14.76
N SER A 182 -13.69 -7.54 -15.46
CA SER A 182 -14.90 -7.00 -14.82
C SER A 182 -16.20 -7.52 -15.43
N PRO A 183 -16.44 -8.85 -15.52
CA PRO A 183 -17.69 -9.37 -16.08
C PRO A 183 -18.89 -8.92 -15.25
N THR A 184 -19.94 -8.49 -15.95
CA THR A 184 -21.23 -8.15 -15.33
C THR A 184 -21.87 -9.39 -14.73
N SER A 185 -22.11 -9.36 -13.41
CA SER A 185 -22.72 -10.47 -12.66
C SER A 185 -24.20 -10.23 -12.37
N LEU A 186 -24.61 -8.97 -12.25
CA LEU A 186 -25.99 -8.51 -12.10
C LEU A 186 -26.19 -7.20 -12.91
N PRO A 187 -27.42 -6.75 -13.20
CA PRO A 187 -27.64 -5.57 -14.05
C PRO A 187 -26.83 -4.32 -13.67
N LEU A 188 -26.62 -4.07 -12.37
CA LEU A 188 -25.87 -2.91 -11.87
C LEU A 188 -24.56 -3.29 -11.16
N ARG A 189 -24.15 -4.56 -11.20
CA ARG A 189 -22.96 -5.04 -10.47
C ARG A 189 -22.11 -5.98 -11.32
N SER A 190 -20.79 -5.88 -11.15
CA SER A 190 -19.81 -6.74 -11.83
C SER A 190 -18.87 -7.38 -10.82
N ASN A 191 -18.28 -8.50 -11.18
CA ASN A 191 -17.19 -9.08 -10.39
C ASN A 191 -15.89 -8.48 -10.90
N LEU A 192 -15.05 -7.95 -10.01
CA LEU A 192 -13.75 -7.37 -10.36
C LEU A 192 -12.64 -8.34 -9.97
N GLN A 193 -11.79 -8.71 -10.92
CA GLN A 193 -10.67 -9.61 -10.70
C GLN A 193 -9.40 -9.01 -11.26
N PHE A 194 -8.31 -9.02 -10.49
CA PHE A 194 -6.97 -8.70 -10.97
C PHE A 194 -5.92 -9.38 -10.09
N SER A 195 -4.77 -9.69 -10.69
CA SER A 195 -3.67 -10.35 -9.98
C SER A 195 -2.70 -9.32 -9.44
N ILE A 196 -2.11 -9.62 -8.29
CA ILE A 196 -1.05 -8.83 -7.68
C ILE A 196 0.12 -9.72 -7.26
N LYS A 197 1.33 -9.18 -7.35
CA LYS A 197 2.57 -9.84 -6.92
C LYS A 197 3.41 -8.84 -6.15
N GLY A 198 4.07 -9.31 -5.10
CA GLY A 198 4.91 -8.48 -4.26
C GLY A 198 5.93 -9.28 -3.47
N ILE A 199 6.73 -8.55 -2.71
CA ILE A 199 7.68 -9.14 -1.78
C ILE A 199 6.98 -9.28 -0.44
N ALA A 200 7.04 -10.47 0.14
CA ALA A 200 6.78 -10.62 1.56
C ALA A 200 8.05 -10.22 2.30
N LEU A 201 7.95 -9.23 3.18
CA LEU A 201 9.05 -8.94 4.09
C LEU A 201 9.23 -10.15 5.03
N PRO A 202 10.49 -10.51 5.35
CA PRO A 202 10.79 -11.54 6.33
C PRO A 202 10.33 -11.18 7.73
#